data_AF-A0AAD5V9F0-F1
#
_entry.id   AF-A0AAD5V9F0-F1
#
_cell.length_a   1.000
_cell.length_b   1.000
_cell.length_c   1.000
_cell.angle_alpha   90.00
_cell.angle_beta   90.00
_cell.angle_gamma   90.00
#
_symmetry.space_group_name_H-M   'P 1'
#
loop_
_entity.id
_entity.type
_entity.pdbx_description
1 polymer ?
#
loop_
_entity_poly.entity_id
_entity_poly.type
_entity_poly.pdbx_seq_one_letter_code
_entity_poly.pdbx_strand_id
1 'polypeptide(L)'
;MFSKVLVAVAFVLGLTVQANAHAVIIPVLGVAGTAVRADVQRPTTAAPCGTTNIAANLNNSTSVAVGASGVFSVTVQNFNGGQDGSRQVTANVDTTAVGKTFVAATVTQNGDLAPTNVGTQVVTVQLPSGIKCTGGTSKNLCLMSFKTAGNFGNCVVVKQTAATKRDVGAVGSRAARALKDADESM
;
A
#
# COMPACT_ATOMS: atom_id res chain seq x y z
N MET A 1 24.31 -35.51 -41.47
CA MET A 1 24.16 -35.37 -40.00
C MET A 1 24.00 -33.91 -39.52
N PHE A 2 23.97 -32.91 -40.41
CA PHE A 2 23.86 -31.49 -40.03
C PHE A 2 22.41 -30.94 -39.89
N SER A 3 21.40 -31.64 -40.40
CA SER A 3 20.02 -31.13 -40.41
C SER A 3 19.22 -31.39 -39.13
N LYS A 4 19.72 -32.24 -38.23
CA LYS A 4 19.02 -32.60 -36.97
C LYS A 4 19.45 -31.74 -35.77
N VAL A 5 20.55 -31.01 -35.88
CA VAL A 5 21.08 -30.15 -34.81
C VAL A 5 20.43 -28.75 -34.85
N LEU A 6 19.96 -28.31 -36.02
CA LEU A 6 19.37 -26.97 -36.19
C LEU A 6 17.96 -26.82 -35.59
N VAL A 7 17.21 -27.92 -35.39
CA VAL A 7 15.86 -27.86 -34.81
C VAL A 7 15.88 -27.76 -33.28
N ALA A 8 16.97 -28.19 -32.63
CA ALA A 8 17.10 -28.15 -31.17
C ALA A 8 17.49 -26.77 -30.62
N VAL A 9 18.14 -25.91 -31.43
CA VAL A 9 18.61 -24.59 -30.98
C VAL A 9 17.49 -23.54 -31.01
N ALA A 10 16.46 -23.71 -31.84
CA ALA A 10 15.35 -22.75 -31.95
C ALA A 10 14.35 -22.81 -30.78
N PHE A 11 14.32 -23.90 -29.99
CA PHE A 11 13.40 -24.04 -28.85
C PHE A 11 13.96 -23.50 -27.52
N VAL A 12 15.25 -23.13 -27.47
CA VAL A 12 15.91 -22.62 -26.25
C VAL A 12 15.90 -21.08 -26.18
N LEU A 13 15.55 -20.38 -27.26
CA LEU A 13 15.43 -18.91 -27.28
C LEU A 13 14.06 -18.37 -26.84
N GLY A 14 13.18 -19.21 -26.29
CA GLY A 14 11.78 -18.85 -26.06
C GLY A 14 11.40 -18.26 -24.70
N LEU A 15 12.28 -18.29 -23.68
CA LEU A 15 11.81 -18.07 -22.29
C LEU A 15 12.73 -17.23 -21.39
N THR A 16 13.33 -16.18 -21.93
CA THR A 16 13.91 -15.10 -21.10
C THR A 16 13.19 -13.79 -21.34
N VAL A 17 11.85 -13.80 -21.24
CA VAL A 17 11.13 -12.57 -20.86
C VAL A 17 11.48 -12.33 -19.40
N GLN A 18 12.67 -11.77 -19.17
CA GLN A 18 12.95 -11.04 -17.96
C GLN A 18 11.99 -9.85 -18.03
N ALA A 19 10.79 -10.02 -17.48
CA ALA A 19 9.93 -8.90 -17.15
C ALA A 19 10.76 -8.07 -16.19
N ASN A 20 11.50 -7.11 -16.75
CA ASN A 20 12.26 -6.17 -15.95
C ASN A 20 11.23 -5.51 -15.06
N ALA A 21 11.35 -5.80 -13.78
CA ALA A 21 10.37 -5.40 -12.81
C ALA A 21 10.72 -3.97 -12.43
N HIS A 22 9.79 -3.02 -12.57
CA HIS A 22 10.19 -1.62 -12.71
C HIS A 22 9.80 -0.70 -11.54
N ALA A 23 8.80 -1.05 -10.75
CA ALA A 23 8.44 -0.28 -9.57
C ALA A 23 7.78 -1.15 -8.48
N VAL A 24 8.06 -0.86 -7.20
CA VAL A 24 7.55 -1.58 -6.03
C VAL A 24 7.08 -0.60 -4.95
N ILE A 25 6.05 -0.99 -4.19
CA ILE A 25 5.51 -0.20 -3.08
C ILE A 25 6.00 -0.79 -1.76
N ILE A 26 6.70 0.01 -0.98
CA ILE A 26 7.34 -0.38 0.28
C ILE A 26 6.50 0.13 1.46
N PRO A 27 6.26 -0.71 2.49
CA PRO A 27 6.71 -2.10 2.65
C PRO A 27 5.95 -3.13 1.80
N VAL A 28 6.63 -4.17 1.32
CA VAL A 28 6.00 -5.24 0.52
C VAL A 28 5.53 -6.38 1.43
N LEU A 29 4.30 -6.87 1.23
CA LEU A 29 3.81 -8.08 1.88
C LEU A 29 4.76 -9.27 1.63
N GLY A 30 5.26 -9.87 2.71
CA GLY A 30 6.11 -11.07 2.65
C GLY A 30 7.59 -10.80 2.34
N VAL A 31 8.00 -9.54 2.20
CA VAL A 31 9.42 -9.18 2.03
C VAL A 31 9.95 -8.62 3.35
N ALA A 32 11.01 -9.25 3.84
CA ALA A 32 11.78 -8.73 4.97
C ALA A 32 12.88 -7.79 4.46
N GLY A 33 13.10 -6.67 5.15
CA GLY A 33 14.17 -5.73 4.81
C GLY A 33 13.86 -4.84 3.58
N THR A 34 14.90 -4.53 2.81
CA THR A 34 14.80 -3.61 1.67
C THR A 34 14.29 -4.34 0.44
N ALA A 35 13.19 -3.86 -0.14
CA ALA A 35 12.66 -4.42 -1.38
C ALA A 35 13.65 -4.22 -2.53
N VAL A 36 13.85 -5.28 -3.32
CA VAL A 36 14.70 -5.31 -4.50
C VAL A 36 13.86 -5.49 -5.76
N ARG A 37 14.51 -5.38 -6.92
CA ARG A 37 13.85 -5.55 -8.22
C ARG A 37 13.11 -6.88 -8.33
N ALA A 38 13.62 -7.96 -7.74
CA ALA A 38 13.00 -9.28 -7.79
C ALA A 38 11.67 -9.38 -7.02
N ASP A 39 11.37 -8.45 -6.10
CA ASP A 39 10.14 -8.47 -5.31
C ASP A 39 8.93 -7.87 -6.04
N VAL A 40 9.20 -7.09 -7.08
CA VAL A 40 8.17 -6.42 -7.88
C VAL A 40 7.26 -7.48 -8.53
N GLN A 41 5.95 -7.29 -8.37
CA GLN A 41 4.95 -8.13 -9.02
C GLN A 41 4.22 -7.33 -10.12
N ARG A 42 3.43 -8.04 -10.93
CA ARG A 42 2.39 -7.46 -11.79
C ARG A 42 1.02 -7.92 -11.33
N PRO A 43 0.38 -7.19 -10.40
CA PRO A 43 -0.96 -7.52 -9.94
C PRO A 43 -1.99 -7.47 -11.07
N THR A 44 -2.97 -8.35 -10.98
CA THR A 44 -4.15 -8.37 -11.86
C THR A 44 -5.42 -8.15 -11.03
N THR A 45 -6.55 -7.97 -11.69
CA THR A 45 -7.85 -7.90 -11.00
C THR A 45 -8.19 -9.20 -10.26
N ALA A 46 -7.77 -10.35 -10.79
CA ALA A 46 -7.96 -11.66 -10.16
C ALA A 46 -6.91 -11.97 -9.07
N ALA A 47 -5.73 -11.32 -9.13
CA ALA A 47 -4.66 -11.46 -8.15
C ALA A 47 -4.09 -10.07 -7.75
N PRO A 48 -4.83 -9.29 -6.92
CA PRO A 48 -4.45 -7.91 -6.59
C PRO A 48 -3.16 -7.77 -5.79
N CYS A 49 -2.66 -8.87 -5.21
CA CYS A 49 -1.39 -8.92 -4.49
C CYS A 49 -0.27 -9.63 -5.26
N GLY A 50 -0.48 -9.96 -6.54
CA GLY A 50 0.44 -10.80 -7.28
C GLY A 50 0.44 -12.24 -6.75
N THR A 51 1.63 -12.85 -6.69
CA THR A 51 1.80 -14.27 -6.34
C THR A 51 2.04 -14.52 -4.85
N THR A 52 2.11 -13.48 -4.01
CA THR A 52 2.41 -13.60 -2.59
C THR A 52 1.34 -14.38 -1.83
N ASN A 53 1.77 -15.33 -0.98
CA ASN A 53 0.89 -16.02 -0.05
C ASN A 53 0.46 -15.09 1.09
N ILE A 54 -0.76 -14.59 1.05
CA ILE A 54 -1.27 -13.62 2.04
C ILE A 54 -1.39 -14.25 3.43
N ALA A 55 -1.96 -15.45 3.54
CA ALA A 55 -2.19 -16.09 4.83
C ALA A 55 -0.89 -16.34 5.61
N ALA A 56 0.18 -16.73 4.90
CA ALA A 56 1.49 -16.97 5.50
C ALA A 56 2.22 -15.68 5.93
N ASN A 57 1.97 -14.57 5.24
CA ASN A 57 2.76 -13.35 5.38
C ASN A 57 2.06 -12.22 6.15
N LEU A 58 0.73 -12.23 6.24
CA LEU A 58 -0.06 -11.11 6.77
C LEU A 58 0.38 -10.65 8.16
N ASN A 59 0.59 -11.59 9.09
CA ASN A 59 0.93 -11.26 10.48
C ASN A 59 2.41 -10.97 10.71
N ASN A 60 3.28 -11.34 9.76
CA ASN A 60 4.73 -11.27 9.89
C ASN A 60 5.36 -10.15 9.06
N SER A 61 4.58 -9.54 8.16
CA SER A 61 5.06 -8.46 7.30
C SER A 61 5.16 -7.15 8.08
N THR A 62 6.11 -6.30 7.68
CA THR A 62 6.15 -4.92 8.17
C THR A 62 4.88 -4.20 7.75
N SER A 63 4.16 -3.65 8.73
CA SER A 63 2.90 -2.93 8.49
C SER A 63 3.09 -1.42 8.59
N VAL A 64 2.29 -0.68 7.83
CA VAL A 64 2.23 0.78 7.92
C VAL A 64 1.11 1.19 8.88
N ALA A 65 1.44 2.01 9.87
CA ALA A 65 0.43 2.55 10.78
C ALA A 65 -0.49 3.52 10.04
N VAL A 66 -1.80 3.35 10.23
CA VAL A 66 -2.81 4.29 9.73
C VAL A 66 -3.06 5.35 10.80
N GLY A 67 -2.97 6.62 10.42
CA GLY A 67 -3.30 7.74 11.30
C GLY A 67 -4.79 7.77 11.67
N ALA A 68 -5.14 8.53 12.70
CA ALA A 68 -6.52 8.62 13.19
C ALA A 68 -7.54 9.11 12.13
N SER A 69 -7.08 9.87 11.14
CA SER A 69 -7.89 10.33 10.01
C SER A 69 -8.09 9.27 8.91
N GLY A 70 -7.47 8.09 9.02
CA GLY A 70 -7.45 7.10 7.94
C GLY A 70 -6.36 7.35 6.89
N VAL A 71 -5.49 8.33 7.12
CA VAL A 71 -4.37 8.67 6.22
C VAL A 71 -3.12 7.87 6.59
N PHE A 72 -2.39 7.40 5.58
CA PHE A 72 -1.06 6.82 5.72
C PHE A 72 -0.23 7.09 4.47
N SER A 73 1.07 6.86 4.56
CA SER A 73 2.00 7.02 3.44
C SER A 73 2.77 5.75 3.17
N VAL A 74 3.05 5.50 1.90
CA VAL A 74 3.92 4.41 1.43
C VAL A 74 4.98 4.99 0.49
N THR A 75 6.06 4.25 0.27
CA THR A 75 7.13 4.67 -0.64
C THR A 75 7.07 3.85 -1.91
N VAL A 76 7.04 4.51 -3.07
CA VAL A 76 7.23 3.84 -4.35
C VAL A 76 8.71 3.89 -4.70
N GLN A 77 9.35 2.72 -4.81
CA GLN A 77 10.72 2.57 -5.30
C GLN A 77 10.66 2.23 -6.78
N ASN A 78 11.24 3.10 -7.59
CA ASN A 78 11.38 2.95 -9.03
C ASN A 78 12.78 2.42 -9.38
N PHE A 79 12.84 1.45 -10.29
CA PHE A 79 14.04 0.84 -10.85
C PHE A 79 14.25 1.14 -12.36
N ASN A 80 13.40 1.94 -13.01
CA ASN A 80 13.50 2.24 -14.45
C ASN A 80 13.06 3.66 -14.82
N GLY A 81 13.45 4.15 -15.99
CA GLY A 81 12.86 5.38 -16.55
C GLY A 81 11.48 5.14 -17.17
N GLY A 82 10.77 6.22 -17.49
CA GLY A 82 9.53 6.20 -18.25
C GLY A 82 8.35 5.61 -17.49
N GLN A 83 7.29 5.24 -18.21
CA GLN A 83 6.03 4.75 -17.63
C GLN A 83 6.20 3.43 -16.87
N ASP A 84 7.14 2.59 -17.30
CA ASP A 84 7.50 1.37 -16.61
C ASP A 84 7.97 1.66 -15.18
N GLY A 85 8.74 2.73 -15.00
CA GLY A 85 9.17 3.23 -13.71
C GLY A 85 8.18 4.14 -12.98
N SER A 86 6.91 4.17 -13.41
CA SER A 86 5.88 5.04 -12.83
C SER A 86 5.84 4.95 -11.31
N ARG A 87 5.90 6.11 -10.66
CA ARG A 87 5.66 6.28 -9.22
C ARG A 87 4.21 6.66 -8.93
N GLN A 88 3.44 7.02 -9.96
CA GLN A 88 2.01 7.19 -9.87
C GLN A 88 1.31 5.83 -9.63
N VAL A 89 0.42 5.79 -8.64
CA VAL A 89 -0.30 4.57 -8.20
C VAL A 89 -1.82 4.76 -8.12
N THR A 90 -2.52 3.65 -8.26
CA THR A 90 -3.88 3.44 -7.74
C THR A 90 -3.81 2.55 -6.49
N ALA A 91 -4.77 2.70 -5.58
CA ALA A 91 -4.82 1.95 -4.33
C ALA A 91 -6.23 1.39 -4.07
N ASN A 92 -6.30 0.15 -3.62
CA ASN A 92 -7.54 -0.48 -3.16
C ASN A 92 -7.31 -1.19 -1.82
N VAL A 93 -8.33 -1.27 -0.97
CA VAL A 93 -8.27 -1.87 0.36
C VAL A 93 -9.19 -3.10 0.47
N ASP A 94 -8.67 -4.18 1.02
CA ASP A 94 -9.44 -5.31 1.56
C ASP A 94 -9.41 -5.21 3.09
N THR A 95 -10.58 -4.94 3.69
CA THR A 95 -10.74 -4.78 5.14
C THR A 95 -10.58 -6.10 5.90
N THR A 96 -10.81 -7.23 5.24
CA THR A 96 -10.64 -8.58 5.82
C THR A 96 -9.20 -9.07 5.72
N ALA A 97 -8.40 -8.43 4.86
CA ALA A 97 -7.03 -8.81 4.53
C ALA A 97 -6.87 -10.26 4.03
N VAL A 98 -7.91 -10.81 3.38
CA VAL A 98 -7.89 -12.16 2.80
C VAL A 98 -7.42 -12.13 1.34
N GLY A 99 -7.45 -10.97 0.69
CA GLY A 99 -7.05 -10.76 -0.70
C GLY A 99 -8.14 -11.05 -1.72
N LYS A 100 -9.42 -10.94 -1.33
CA LYS A 100 -10.56 -11.32 -2.18
C LYS A 100 -11.36 -10.14 -2.68
N THR A 101 -11.72 -9.24 -1.78
CA THR A 101 -12.62 -8.11 -2.09
C THR A 101 -11.92 -6.82 -1.78
N PHE A 102 -11.70 -6.03 -2.81
CA PHE A 102 -11.02 -4.75 -2.71
C PHE A 102 -11.97 -3.62 -3.07
N VAL A 103 -11.97 -2.56 -2.25
CA VAL A 103 -12.67 -1.31 -2.53
C VAL A 103 -11.66 -0.20 -2.77
N ALA A 104 -11.99 0.77 -3.62
CA ALA A 104 -11.06 1.85 -3.95
C ALA A 104 -10.72 2.69 -2.70
N ALA A 105 -9.44 3.01 -2.53
CA ALA A 105 -8.95 4.01 -1.61
C ALA A 105 -8.53 5.26 -2.38
N THR A 106 -8.46 6.41 -1.72
CA THR A 106 -8.09 7.67 -2.39
C THR A 106 -6.60 7.91 -2.27
N VAL A 107 -5.90 8.13 -3.38
CA VAL A 107 -4.50 8.61 -3.36
C VAL A 107 -4.53 10.13 -3.36
N THR A 108 -4.22 10.75 -2.22
CA THR A 108 -4.32 12.20 -2.01
C THR A 108 -3.07 12.94 -2.43
N GLN A 109 -1.92 12.28 -2.37
CA GLN A 109 -0.67 12.73 -2.98
C GLN A 109 -0.08 11.57 -3.77
N ASN A 110 0.07 11.76 -5.07
CA ASN A 110 0.54 10.73 -5.98
C ASN A 110 1.94 11.01 -6.50
N GLY A 111 2.57 10.00 -7.07
CA GLY A 111 3.91 10.10 -7.66
C GLY A 111 3.91 10.46 -9.15
N ASP A 112 5.11 10.53 -9.71
CA ASP A 112 5.36 10.88 -11.10
C ASP A 112 4.88 9.76 -12.04
N LEU A 113 4.19 10.13 -13.12
CA LEU A 113 3.66 9.17 -14.10
C LEU A 113 4.78 8.48 -14.91
N ALA A 114 5.80 9.23 -15.31
CA ALA A 114 6.88 8.74 -16.16
C ALA A 114 8.21 9.43 -15.79
N PRO A 115 8.82 9.09 -14.64
CA PRO A 115 10.07 9.72 -14.20
C PRO A 115 11.21 9.40 -15.17
N THR A 116 12.13 10.34 -15.38
CA THR A 116 13.33 10.13 -16.21
C THR A 116 14.47 9.44 -15.45
N ASN A 117 14.33 9.31 -14.12
CA ASN A 117 15.33 8.76 -13.22
C ASN A 117 14.76 7.62 -12.36
N VAL A 118 15.66 6.75 -11.89
CA VAL A 118 15.38 5.79 -10.81
C VAL A 118 15.32 6.50 -9.46
N GLY A 119 14.74 5.88 -8.44
CA GLY A 119 14.68 6.43 -7.08
C GLY A 119 13.33 6.27 -6.40
N THR A 120 13.14 6.92 -5.26
CA THR A 120 11.94 6.80 -4.44
C THR A 120 11.06 8.05 -4.48
N GLN A 121 9.77 7.86 -4.22
CA GLN A 121 8.84 8.94 -3.94
C GLN A 121 7.79 8.46 -2.94
N VAL A 122 7.43 9.33 -2.00
CA VAL A 122 6.37 9.05 -1.04
C VAL A 122 5.02 9.37 -1.69
N VAL A 123 4.05 8.48 -1.49
CA VAL A 123 2.65 8.70 -1.87
C VAL A 123 1.77 8.58 -0.64
N THR A 124 0.72 9.39 -0.58
CA THR A 124 -0.21 9.45 0.55
C THR A 124 -1.57 8.93 0.13
N VAL A 125 -2.14 8.09 0.99
CA VAL A 125 -3.40 7.38 0.76
C VAL A 125 -4.34 7.63 1.91
N GLN A 126 -5.60 7.82 1.57
CA GLN A 126 -6.73 7.94 2.47
C GLN A 126 -7.62 6.70 2.33
N LEU A 127 -7.79 5.98 3.42
CA LEU A 127 -8.80 4.92 3.51
C LEU A 127 -10.21 5.51 3.39
N PRO A 128 -11.17 4.79 2.78
CA PRO A 128 -12.58 5.16 2.81
C PRO A 128 -13.09 5.42 4.24
N SER A 129 -13.98 6.39 4.40
CA SER A 129 -14.52 6.75 5.70
C SER A 129 -15.27 5.59 6.35
N GLY A 130 -15.05 5.38 7.64
CA GLY A 130 -15.81 4.39 8.43
C GLY A 130 -15.38 2.94 8.25
N ILE A 131 -14.34 2.65 7.44
CA ILE A 131 -13.88 1.26 7.32
C ILE A 131 -13.09 0.81 8.55
N LYS A 132 -13.32 -0.43 8.94
CA LYS A 132 -12.60 -1.09 10.03
C LYS A 132 -11.85 -2.29 9.49
N CYS A 133 -10.55 -2.32 9.73
CA CYS A 133 -9.72 -3.47 9.45
C CYS A 133 -10.09 -4.62 10.41
N THR A 134 -10.32 -5.80 9.87
CA THR A 134 -10.66 -7.01 10.63
C THR A 134 -9.69 -8.15 10.39
N GLY A 135 -8.69 -7.95 9.52
CA GLY A 135 -7.67 -8.93 9.20
C GLY A 135 -6.59 -9.06 10.28
N GLY A 136 -5.83 -10.15 10.17
CA GLY A 136 -4.75 -10.51 11.08
C GLY A 136 -5.25 -11.05 12.42
N THR A 137 -4.34 -11.59 13.22
CA THR A 137 -4.64 -12.15 14.55
C THR A 137 -5.20 -11.09 15.51
N SER A 138 -4.70 -9.85 15.39
CA SER A 138 -5.14 -8.71 16.20
C SER A 138 -6.39 -8.00 15.65
N LYS A 139 -6.98 -8.49 14.55
CA LYS A 139 -8.19 -7.93 13.91
C LYS A 139 -8.12 -6.42 13.67
N ASN A 140 -6.99 -5.96 13.17
CA ASN A 140 -6.72 -4.55 12.89
C ASN A 140 -5.84 -4.33 11.65
N LEU A 141 -5.62 -5.38 10.86
CA LEU A 141 -4.87 -5.30 9.61
C LEU A 141 -5.82 -5.24 8.42
N CYS A 142 -5.58 -4.28 7.53
CA CYS A 142 -6.14 -4.30 6.19
C CYS A 142 -5.03 -4.64 5.20
N LEU A 143 -5.44 -5.13 4.03
CA LEU A 143 -4.53 -5.36 2.93
C LEU A 143 -4.76 -4.32 1.84
N MET A 144 -3.72 -3.56 1.53
CA MET A 144 -3.76 -2.56 0.46
C MET A 144 -3.15 -3.15 -0.80
N SER A 145 -3.90 -3.21 -1.89
CA SER A 145 -3.37 -3.49 -3.22
C SER A 145 -3.00 -2.18 -3.91
N PHE A 146 -1.76 -2.11 -4.37
CA PHE A 146 -1.26 -0.98 -5.16
C PHE A 146 -0.91 -1.44 -6.56
N LYS A 147 -1.17 -0.55 -7.53
CA LYS A 147 -0.77 -0.75 -8.92
C LYS A 147 -0.29 0.58 -9.50
N THR A 148 0.91 0.58 -10.08
CA THR A 148 1.49 1.72 -10.79
C THR A 148 0.90 1.87 -12.19
N ALA A 149 1.06 3.03 -12.82
CA ALA A 149 0.66 3.22 -14.22
C ALA A 149 1.47 2.33 -15.20
N GLY A 150 2.63 1.81 -14.79
CA GLY A 150 3.42 0.80 -15.50
C GLY A 150 2.91 -0.63 -15.33
N ASN A 151 1.76 -0.82 -14.66
CA ASN A 151 1.16 -2.10 -14.31
C ASN A 151 1.95 -2.98 -13.33
N PHE A 152 2.92 -2.41 -12.63
CA PHE A 152 3.64 -3.08 -11.54
C PHE A 152 2.98 -2.78 -10.19
N GLY A 153 3.27 -3.58 -9.17
CA GLY A 153 2.78 -3.29 -7.83
C GLY A 153 2.86 -4.50 -6.92
N ASN A 154 2.22 -4.38 -5.76
CA ASN A 154 2.20 -5.41 -4.73
C ASN A 154 1.13 -5.03 -3.69
N CYS A 155 0.95 -5.92 -2.72
CA CYS A 155 0.20 -5.57 -1.52
C CYS A 155 1.08 -5.05 -0.39
N VAL A 156 0.50 -4.18 0.43
CA VAL A 156 1.07 -3.60 1.65
C VAL A 156 0.09 -3.90 2.79
N VAL A 157 0.62 -4.31 3.94
CA VAL A 157 -0.20 -4.45 5.15
C VAL A 157 -0.30 -3.10 5.84
N VAL A 158 -1.51 -2.64 6.12
CA VAL A 158 -1.73 -1.44 6.94
C VAL A 158 -2.40 -1.81 8.24
N LYS A 159 -2.01 -1.15 9.31
CA LYS A 159 -2.48 -1.42 10.67
C LYS A 159 -3.22 -0.20 11.20
N GLN A 160 -4.52 -0.36 11.42
CA GLN A 160 -5.27 0.63 12.18
C GLN A 160 -4.87 0.51 13.66
N THR A 161 -4.34 1.59 14.23
CA THR A 161 -4.23 1.70 15.67
C THR A 161 -5.62 1.94 16.24
N ALA A 162 -5.88 1.44 17.45
CA ALA A 162 -7.12 1.80 18.13
C ALA A 162 -7.15 3.33 18.22
N ALA A 163 -8.24 3.95 17.78
CA ALA A 163 -8.47 5.35 18.08
C ALA A 163 -8.34 5.49 19.59
N THR A 164 -7.34 6.22 20.06
CA THR A 164 -7.34 6.68 21.44
C THR A 164 -8.69 7.38 21.58
N LYS A 165 -9.58 6.88 22.45
CA LYS A 165 -10.70 7.70 22.88
C LYS A 165 -10.04 9.00 23.29
N ARG A 166 -10.29 10.09 22.55
CA ARG A 166 -10.18 11.39 23.17
C ARG A 166 -11.21 11.30 24.27
N ASP A 167 -10.76 10.98 25.48
CA ASP A 167 -11.43 11.52 26.63
C ASP A 167 -11.45 13.01 26.33
N VAL A 168 -12.61 13.48 25.89
CA VAL A 168 -12.98 14.87 26.10
C VAL A 168 -13.08 14.94 27.62
N GLY A 169 -11.91 14.97 28.28
CA GLY A 169 -11.79 15.36 29.66
C GLY A 169 -12.57 16.66 29.72
N ALA A 170 -13.56 16.69 30.60
CA ALA A 170 -14.45 17.82 30.79
C ALA A 170 -13.65 19.05 31.25
N VAL A 171 -12.95 19.69 30.32
CA VAL A 171 -12.26 20.96 30.52
C VAL A 171 -13.15 22.00 29.88
N GLY A 172 -14.18 22.43 30.62
CA GLY A 172 -15.09 23.48 30.13
C GLY A 172 -16.06 24.05 31.15
N SER A 173 -16.46 23.31 32.19
CA SER A 173 -17.49 23.81 33.13
C SER A 173 -16.97 24.75 34.24
N ARG A 174 -15.68 25.12 34.24
CA ARG A 174 -15.14 26.13 35.17
C ARG A 174 -14.99 27.53 34.58
N ALA A 175 -14.78 27.64 33.26
CA ALA A 175 -14.75 28.95 32.59
C ALA A 175 -16.16 29.55 32.39
N ALA A 176 -17.19 28.70 32.27
CA ALA A 176 -18.58 29.15 32.09
C ALA A 176 -19.28 29.64 33.37
N ARG A 177 -18.69 29.45 34.56
CA ARG A 177 -19.29 29.88 35.83
C ARG A 177 -18.81 31.25 36.32
N ALA A 178 -17.71 31.77 35.77
CA ALA A 178 -17.17 33.09 36.14
C ALA A 178 -17.85 34.28 35.41
N LEU A 179 -18.70 34.01 34.40
CA LEU A 179 -19.43 35.04 33.66
C LEU A 179 -20.84 35.30 34.18
N LYS A 180 -21.31 34.54 35.19
CA LYS A 180 -22.66 34.70 35.74
C LYS A 180 -22.73 35.48 37.06
N ASP A 181 -21.59 35.71 37.70
CA ASP A 181 -21.51 36.45 38.98
C ASP A 181 -21.06 37.92 38.82
N ALA A 182 -20.91 38.41 37.58
CA ALA A 182 -20.53 39.80 37.29
C ALA A 182 -21.71 40.71 36.91
N ASP A 183 -22.94 40.20 36.93
CA ASP A 183 -24.18 40.90 36.55
C ASP A 183 -25.16 41.02 37.74
N GLU A 184 -24.65 41.15 38.97
CA GLU A 184 -25.47 41.49 40.15
C GLU A 184 -24.74 42.53 41.03
N SER A 185 -24.00 43.44 40.40
CA SER A 185 -23.37 44.59 41.06
C SER A 185 -23.36 45.82 40.16
N MET A 186 -24.55 46.22 39.70
CA MET A 186 -24.85 47.58 39.23
C MET A 186 -26.24 47.97 39.70
#